data_AF-A0A6M0EN20-F1
#
_entry.id   AF-A0A6M0EN20-F1
#
_cell.length_a   1.000
_cell.length_b   1.000
_cell.length_c   1.000
_cell.angle_alpha   90.00
_cell.angle_beta   90.00
_cell.angle_gamma   90.00
#
_symmetry.space_group_name_H-M   'P 1'
#
loop_
_entity.id
_entity.type
_entity.pdbx_description
1 polymer ?
#
loop_
_entity_poly.entity_id
_entity_poly.type
_entity_poly.pdbx_seq_one_letter_code
_entity_poly.pdbx_strand_id
1 'polypeptide(L)'
;MTNQTQTRESNYSDGSELIPAEVIARSKREGNEPPNTPVAKVNTTPSNPTTIDTTSGYTVDQEGLVNNYAVMPETYKAKYPSEKKQQRYLVQGAIAAVFVGLLIVTAFIIS
;
A
#
# COMPACT_ATOMS: atom_id res chain seq x y z
N MET A 1 57.63 39.80 -13.35
CA MET A 1 57.66 38.71 -12.36
C MET A 1 56.31 38.69 -11.65
N THR A 2 55.35 37.93 -12.15
CA THR A 2 54.00 37.81 -11.58
C THR A 2 53.95 36.57 -10.71
N ASN A 3 53.92 36.79 -9.40
CA ASN A 3 53.85 35.76 -8.38
C ASN A 3 52.44 35.13 -8.41
N GLN A 4 52.35 33.86 -8.79
CA GLN A 4 51.13 33.08 -8.65
C GLN A 4 50.97 32.70 -7.18
N THR A 5 49.98 33.28 -6.50
CA THR A 5 49.55 32.84 -5.18
C THR A 5 48.84 31.51 -5.36
N GLN A 6 49.58 30.42 -5.25
CA GLN A 6 49.03 29.07 -5.23
C GLN A 6 48.22 28.92 -3.94
N THR A 7 46.91 29.08 -4.04
CA THR A 7 45.96 28.77 -2.97
C THR A 7 46.20 27.31 -2.60
N ARG A 8 46.77 27.07 -1.42
CA ARG A 8 46.87 25.72 -0.86
C ARG A 8 45.47 25.29 -0.49
N GLU A 9 44.72 24.77 -1.45
CA GLU A 9 43.56 23.96 -1.15
C GLU A 9 44.05 22.85 -0.24
N SER A 10 43.56 22.87 0.99
CA SER A 10 43.92 21.90 2.00
C SER A 10 43.35 20.56 1.53
N ASN A 11 44.18 19.77 0.84
CA ASN A 11 43.87 18.42 0.32
C ASN A 11 43.72 17.39 1.46
N TYR A 12 43.16 17.80 2.60
CA TYR A 12 42.76 16.87 3.64
C TYR A 12 41.48 16.20 3.13
N SER A 13 41.57 14.89 2.92
CA SER A 13 40.40 14.13 2.55
C SER A 13 39.46 14.08 3.76
N ASP A 14 38.17 14.29 3.49
CA ASP A 14 37.10 14.30 4.49
C ASP A 14 36.57 12.88 4.74
N GLY A 15 37.14 11.88 4.05
CA GLY A 15 36.73 10.48 4.11
C GLY A 15 35.54 10.15 3.20
N SER A 16 34.98 11.13 2.47
CA SER A 16 33.86 10.90 1.56
C SER A 16 34.24 9.98 0.40
N GLU A 17 35.51 9.99 -0.02
CA GLU A 17 36.07 9.10 -1.02
C GLU A 17 36.22 7.63 -0.57
N LEU A 18 36.14 7.36 0.74
CA LEU A 18 36.19 5.99 1.29
C LEU A 18 34.81 5.31 1.27
N ILE A 19 33.76 6.07 1.00
CA ILE A 19 32.40 5.55 0.94
C ILE A 19 32.24 4.79 -0.40
N PRO A 20 31.84 3.50 -0.39
CA PRO A 20 31.60 2.76 -1.62
C PRO A 20 30.54 3.44 -2.48
N ALA A 21 30.70 3.37 -3.81
CA ALA A 21 29.75 3.95 -4.77
C ALA A 21 28.30 3.47 -4.55
N GLU A 22 28.12 2.22 -4.11
CA GLU A 22 26.81 1.65 -3.76
C GLU A 22 26.13 2.42 -2.62
N VAL A 23 26.87 2.74 -1.56
CA VAL A 23 26.35 3.49 -0.40
C VAL A 23 25.99 4.91 -0.81
N ILE A 24 26.81 5.57 -1.65
CA ILE A 24 26.52 6.91 -2.18
C ILE A 24 25.25 6.90 -3.05
N ALA A 25 25.13 5.94 -3.97
CA ALA A 25 23.97 5.80 -4.85
C ALA A 25 22.69 5.53 -4.05
N ARG A 26 22.79 4.68 -3.01
CA ARG A 26 21.70 4.38 -2.09
C ARG A 26 21.30 5.60 -1.27
N SER A 27 22.23 6.28 -0.59
CA SER A 27 21.96 7.49 0.17
C SER A 27 21.31 8.59 -0.68
N LYS A 28 21.65 8.65 -1.98
CA LYS A 28 21.00 9.57 -2.92
C LYS A 28 19.56 9.18 -3.27
N ARG A 29 19.23 7.89 -3.36
CA ARG A 29 17.85 7.41 -3.64
C ARG A 29 16.95 7.39 -2.40
N GLU A 30 17.48 6.88 -1.30
CA GLU A 30 16.73 6.50 -0.10
C GLU A 30 16.92 7.50 1.06
N GLY A 31 17.88 8.44 0.93
CA GLY A 31 18.14 9.45 1.95
C GLY A 31 18.54 8.82 3.28
N ASN A 32 17.81 9.20 4.34
CA ASN A 32 18.05 8.74 5.71
C ASN A 32 17.23 7.47 6.06
N GLU A 33 16.61 6.82 5.08
CA GLU A 33 15.84 5.60 5.35
C GLU A 33 16.77 4.44 5.77
N PRO A 34 16.38 3.68 6.81
CA PRO A 34 17.19 2.57 7.31
C PRO A 34 17.41 1.51 6.21
N PRO A 35 18.65 0.98 6.07
CA PRO A 35 18.94 -0.11 5.16
C PRO A 35 18.05 -1.31 5.39
N ASN A 36 17.57 -1.89 4.30
CA ASN A 36 16.89 -3.19 4.28
C ASN A 36 15.73 -3.29 5.27
N THR A 37 15.16 -2.15 5.66
CA THR A 37 14.08 -2.07 6.63
C THR A 37 12.92 -1.34 5.96
N PRO A 38 11.77 -1.99 5.80
CA PRO A 38 10.60 -1.37 5.20
C PRO A 38 10.11 -0.22 6.07
N VAL A 39 9.82 0.89 5.40
CA VAL A 39 9.19 2.06 5.99
C VAL A 39 7.69 1.96 5.73
N ALA A 40 6.89 1.96 6.79
CA ALA A 40 5.43 1.89 6.66
C ALA A 40 4.90 3.14 5.92
N LYS A 41 4.25 2.95 4.77
CA LYS A 41 3.69 4.03 3.95
C LYS A 41 2.19 4.20 4.19
N VAL A 42 1.77 4.52 5.42
CA VAL A 42 0.39 4.91 5.76
C VAL A 42 0.43 5.93 6.89
N ASN A 43 -0.35 7.01 6.77
CA ASN A 43 -0.50 8.03 7.81
C ASN A 43 -0.94 7.38 9.14
N THR A 44 0.00 7.26 10.06
CA THR A 44 -0.22 6.81 11.43
C THR A 44 -1.05 7.84 12.19
N THR A 45 -2.30 7.53 12.45
CA THR A 45 -2.98 8.03 13.65
C THR A 45 -3.38 6.80 14.47
N PRO A 46 -2.98 6.69 15.75
CA PRO A 46 -3.16 5.48 16.56
C PRO A 46 -4.62 5.06 16.83
N SER A 47 -5.60 5.78 16.30
CA SER A 47 -7.02 5.66 16.67
C SER A 47 -7.91 5.05 15.58
N ASN A 48 -7.36 4.55 14.47
CA ASN A 48 -8.17 3.95 13.39
C ASN A 48 -7.84 2.45 13.20
N PRO A 49 -8.81 1.54 13.36
CA PRO A 49 -8.63 0.10 13.18
C PRO A 49 -8.44 -0.31 11.69
N THR A 50 -8.12 0.63 10.81
CA THR A 50 -7.99 0.44 9.36
C THR A 50 -6.54 0.64 8.90
N THR A 51 -5.58 0.25 9.74
CA THR A 51 -4.15 0.31 9.37
C THR A 51 -3.78 -1.01 8.73
N ILE A 52 -3.58 -1.00 7.41
CA ILE A 52 -3.10 -2.15 6.65
C ILE A 52 -1.63 -2.36 7.02
N ASP A 53 -1.29 -3.55 7.50
CA ASP A 53 0.10 -3.93 7.71
C ASP A 53 0.80 -4.10 6.34
N THR A 54 1.71 -3.20 6.05
CA THR A 54 2.49 -3.15 4.80
C THR A 54 3.96 -3.54 5.01
N THR A 55 4.32 -3.93 6.23
CA THR A 55 5.71 -4.04 6.68
C THR A 55 6.05 -5.45 7.17
N SER A 56 5.08 -6.32 7.45
CA SER A 56 5.34 -7.70 7.91
C SER A 56 5.80 -8.68 6.82
N GLY A 57 5.62 -8.34 5.55
CA GLY A 57 5.84 -9.25 4.41
C GLY A 57 7.26 -9.30 3.86
N TYR A 58 8.30 -9.10 4.66
CA TYR A 58 9.66 -9.06 4.13
C TYR A 58 10.66 -9.88 4.94
N THR A 59 11.72 -10.31 4.27
CA THR A 59 12.93 -10.84 4.91
C THR A 59 14.16 -10.22 4.26
N VAL A 60 15.27 -10.25 4.99
CA VAL A 60 16.60 -9.84 4.50
C VAL A 60 17.53 -11.04 4.67
N ASP A 61 18.24 -11.41 3.61
CA ASP A 61 19.22 -12.48 3.70
C ASP A 61 20.56 -12.01 4.31
N GLN A 62 21.52 -12.94 4.41
CA GLN A 62 22.85 -12.63 4.95
C GLN A 62 23.70 -11.76 4.01
N GLU A 63 23.33 -11.67 2.74
CA GLU A 63 23.98 -10.85 1.72
C GLU A 63 23.38 -9.43 1.66
N GLY A 64 22.26 -9.20 2.36
CA GLY A 64 21.55 -7.92 2.40
C GLY A 64 20.47 -7.77 1.32
N LEU A 65 20.12 -8.84 0.59
CA LEU A 65 19.05 -8.82 -0.40
C LEU A 65 17.68 -8.93 0.28
N VAL A 66 16.79 -8.02 -0.11
CA VAL A 66 15.42 -7.95 0.44
C VAL A 66 14.48 -8.80 -0.41
N ASN A 67 13.75 -9.71 0.25
CA ASN A 67 12.70 -10.51 -0.35
C ASN A 67 11.33 -10.02 0.12
N ASN A 68 10.41 -9.76 -0.82
CA ASN A 68 9.04 -9.34 -0.53
C ASN A 68 8.07 -10.51 -0.75
N TYR A 69 7.26 -10.78 0.26
CA TYR A 69 6.23 -11.82 0.28
C TYR A 69 4.85 -11.20 0.45
N ALA A 70 3.84 -11.83 -0.16
CA ALA A 70 2.47 -11.41 0.02
C ALA A 70 2.01 -11.71 1.46
N VAL A 71 1.50 -10.68 2.14
CA VAL A 71 0.83 -10.82 3.44
C VAL A 71 -0.67 -10.94 3.20
N MET A 72 -1.31 -11.88 3.89
CA MET A 72 -2.76 -12.00 3.84
C MET A 72 -3.39 -10.84 4.63
N PRO A 73 -4.33 -10.07 4.04
CA PRO A 73 -5.03 -9.03 4.77
C PRO A 73 -5.97 -9.64 5.82
N GLU A 74 -6.30 -8.85 6.85
CA GLU A 74 -7.32 -9.24 7.81
C GLU A 74 -8.67 -9.43 7.09
N THR A 75 -9.27 -10.61 7.25
CA THR A 75 -10.58 -10.91 6.66
C THR A 75 -11.68 -10.51 7.62
N TYR A 76 -12.65 -9.72 7.17
CA TYR A 76 -13.81 -9.37 7.98
C TYR A 76 -14.95 -10.35 7.73
N LYS A 77 -15.71 -10.67 8.79
CA LYS A 77 -16.93 -11.48 8.64
C LYS A 77 -18.02 -10.65 7.99
N ALA A 78 -18.76 -11.27 7.06
CA ALA A 78 -19.97 -10.68 6.54
C ALA A 78 -21.00 -10.52 7.68
N LYS A 79 -21.54 -9.31 7.84
CA LYS A 79 -22.60 -9.05 8.82
C LYS A 79 -23.96 -9.43 8.23
N TYR A 80 -24.67 -10.31 8.91
CA TYR A 80 -26.04 -10.67 8.55
C TYR A 80 -26.96 -9.43 8.53
N PRO A 81 -27.88 -9.28 7.56
CA PRO A 81 -28.74 -8.11 7.49
C PRO A 81 -29.61 -7.99 8.75
N SER A 82 -29.71 -6.77 9.27
CA SER A 82 -30.67 -6.43 10.34
C SER A 82 -32.11 -6.66 9.86
N GLU A 83 -33.04 -6.90 10.78
CA GLU A 83 -34.46 -7.11 10.49
C GLU A 83 -35.06 -6.06 9.54
N LYS A 84 -34.76 -4.76 9.75
CA LYS A 84 -35.21 -3.67 8.87
C LYS A 84 -34.72 -3.82 7.41
N LYS A 85 -33.52 -4.36 7.21
CA LYS A 85 -32.96 -4.60 5.86
C LYS A 85 -33.62 -5.83 5.23
N GLN A 86 -33.90 -6.87 6.00
CA GLN A 86 -34.61 -8.05 5.52
C GLN A 86 -36.02 -7.71 5.05
N GLN A 87 -36.75 -6.89 5.80
CA GLN A 87 -38.08 -6.43 5.40
C GLN A 87 -38.05 -5.66 4.07
N ARG A 88 -37.06 -4.79 3.87
CA ARG A 88 -36.87 -4.09 2.59
C ARG A 88 -36.58 -5.04 1.43
N TYR A 89 -35.75 -6.06 1.65
CA TYR A 89 -35.50 -7.09 0.63
C TYR A 89 -36.75 -7.91 0.32
N LEU A 90 -37.58 -8.20 1.32
CA LEU A 90 -38.86 -8.87 1.11
C LEU A 90 -39.80 -8.03 0.22
N VAL A 91 -39.89 -6.73 0.49
CA VAL A 91 -40.69 -5.81 -0.34
C VAL A 91 -40.14 -5.73 -1.77
N GLN A 92 -38.81 -5.62 -1.94
CA GLN A 92 -38.19 -5.61 -3.26
C GLN A 92 -38.43 -6.91 -4.02
N GLY A 93 -38.35 -8.06 -3.34
CA GLY A 93 -38.65 -9.37 -3.91
C GLY A 93 -40.13 -9.49 -4.34
N ALA A 94 -41.06 -8.97 -3.53
CA ALA A 94 -42.47 -8.95 -3.88
C ALA A 94 -42.75 -8.09 -5.12
N ILE A 95 -42.16 -6.90 -5.22
CA ILE A 95 -42.28 -6.02 -6.39
C ILE A 95 -41.71 -6.71 -7.63
N ALA A 96 -40.55 -7.35 -7.52
CA ALA A 96 -39.93 -8.09 -8.62
C ALA A 96 -40.80 -9.26 -9.09
N ALA A 97 -41.39 -10.02 -8.17
CA ALA A 97 -42.29 -11.13 -8.51
C ALA A 97 -43.55 -10.64 -9.24
N VAL A 98 -44.14 -9.54 -8.79
CA VAL A 98 -45.29 -8.91 -9.47
C VAL A 98 -44.91 -8.44 -10.88
N PHE A 99 -43.75 -7.81 -11.04
CA PHE A 99 -43.27 -7.35 -12.33
C PHE A 99 -43.06 -8.51 -13.32
N VAL A 100 -42.37 -9.57 -12.88
CA VAL A 100 -42.15 -10.77 -13.70
C VAL A 100 -43.48 -11.45 -14.05
N GLY A 101 -44.40 -11.57 -13.08
CA GLY A 101 -45.73 -12.13 -13.32
C GLY A 101 -46.51 -11.33 -14.36
N LEU A 102 -46.44 -10.00 -14.30
CA LEU A 102 -47.09 -9.13 -15.28
C LEU A 102 -46.49 -9.33 -16.69
N LEU A 103 -45.17 -9.42 -16.81
CA LEU A 103 -44.51 -9.70 -18.09
C LEU A 103 -44.97 -11.03 -18.69
N ILE A 104 -45.03 -12.08 -17.87
CA ILE A 104 -45.50 -13.41 -18.31
C ILE A 104 -46.94 -13.32 -18.83
N VAL A 105 -47.84 -12.69 -18.08
CA VAL A 105 -49.24 -12.53 -18.51
C VAL A 105 -49.34 -11.74 -19.82
N THR A 106 -48.60 -10.63 -19.95
CA THR A 106 -48.62 -9.83 -21.19
C THR A 106 -48.09 -10.60 -22.40
N ALA A 107 -47.09 -11.46 -22.22
CA ALA A 107 -46.54 -12.27 -23.30
C ALA A 107 -47.57 -13.27 -23.84
N PHE A 108 -48.35 -13.92 -22.96
CA PHE A 108 -49.42 -14.82 -23.37
C PHE A 108 -50.61 -14.11 -24.02
N ILE A 109 -50.87 -12.85 -23.69
CA ILE A 109 -51.97 -12.08 -24.29
C ILE A 109 -51.67 -11.67 -25.73
N ILE A 110 -50.39 -11.37 -26.04
CA ILE A 110 -49.97 -10.87 -27.35
C ILE A 110 -49.60 -12.01 -28.32
N SER A 111 -49.16 -13.16 -27.78
CA SER A 111 -48.83 -14.36 -28.56
C SER A 111 -50.05 -15.00 -29.20
#